data_AF-A0A3M1II59-F1
#
_entry.id   AF-A0A3M1II59-F1
#
_cell.length_a   1.000
_cell.length_b   1.000
_cell.length_c   1.000
_cell.angle_alpha   90.00
_cell.angle_beta   90.00
_cell.angle_gamma   90.00
#
_symmetry.space_group_name_H-M   'P 1'
#
loop_
_entity.id
_entity.type
_entity.pdbx_description
1 polymer ?
#
loop_
_entity_poly.entity_id
_entity_poly.type
_entity_poly.pdbx_seq_one_letter_code
_entity_poly.pdbx_strand_id
1 'polypeptide(L)'
;MDFEVAARLEMHYAVQFLAAFARVKIKAMPDESHKAMLFQEEELCFETKDSPHGKVKYYPVTHKITLEKSTQEREIFLGGKTWNEVIKEMQTFFSEESLQWPQYPEFPEYKIQHGEPFSNHLQEDRTKLTQLFAYAKRNLSQLGFVKANKIQVWPHHFDMAYYHPFSETKGVGIGFSPGDEHYSHPYYYMSPWPYPDKRDLPTLARPAFWHTENFTSAIIQVSQLPDKGEGESVVPLLKKTWIVVKTVMEK
;
A
#
# COMPACT_ATOMS: atom_id res chain seq x y z
N MET A 1 14.91 10.59 7.46
CA MET A 1 13.49 10.96 7.42
C MET A 1 12.80 9.91 8.25
N ASP A 2 12.51 10.26 9.50
CA ASP A 2 11.77 9.40 10.42
C ASP A 2 10.35 9.97 10.47
N PHE A 3 9.37 9.15 10.12
CA PHE A 3 7.97 9.41 10.46
C PHE A 3 7.60 8.43 11.57
N GLU A 4 6.64 8.80 12.40
CA GLU A 4 6.24 7.96 13.51
C GLU A 4 5.61 6.66 12.98
N VAL A 5 6.08 5.51 13.48
CA VAL A 5 5.49 4.18 13.19
C VAL A 5 3.97 4.18 13.48
N ALA A 6 3.54 4.99 14.46
CA ALA A 6 2.13 5.23 14.75
C ALA A 6 1.34 5.76 13.54
N ALA A 7 1.90 6.71 12.78
CA ALA A 7 1.21 7.27 11.61
C ALA A 7 1.02 6.22 10.50
N ARG A 8 2.06 5.39 10.27
CA ARG A 8 1.97 4.25 9.34
C ARG A 8 0.89 3.26 9.77
N LEU A 9 0.89 2.86 11.04
CA LEU A 9 -0.10 1.93 11.57
C LEU A 9 -1.51 2.53 11.51
N GLU A 10 -1.73 3.78 11.91
CA GLU A 10 -3.06 4.41 11.80
C GLU A 10 -3.53 4.53 10.34
N MET A 11 -2.63 4.83 9.39
CA MET A 11 -2.96 4.80 7.97
C MET A 11 -3.31 3.39 7.49
N HIS A 12 -2.56 2.35 7.91
CA HIS A 12 -2.84 0.94 7.60
C HIS A 12 -4.21 0.50 8.12
N TYR A 13 -4.59 0.95 9.31
CA TYR A 13 -5.90 0.71 9.90
C TYR A 13 -7.02 1.48 9.17
N ALA A 14 -6.77 2.74 8.80
CA ALA A 14 -7.74 3.57 8.08
C ALA A 14 -8.07 3.00 6.69
N VAL A 15 -7.07 2.48 5.95
CA VAL A 15 -7.32 1.86 4.65
C VAL A 15 -8.17 0.58 4.72
N GLN A 16 -8.34 -0.01 5.91
CA GLN A 16 -9.24 -1.16 6.06
C GLN A 16 -10.72 -0.79 5.89
N PHE A 17 -11.11 0.47 6.05
CA PHE A 17 -12.47 0.92 5.69
C PHE A 17 -12.74 0.76 4.19
N LEU A 18 -11.75 1.09 3.36
CA LEU A 18 -11.82 0.94 1.91
C LEU A 18 -11.88 -0.54 1.54
N ALA A 19 -11.05 -1.37 2.17
CA ALA A 19 -11.07 -2.82 1.96
C ALA A 19 -12.38 -3.48 2.41
N ALA A 20 -12.96 -3.04 3.54
CA ALA A 20 -14.26 -3.51 4.02
C ALA A 20 -15.37 -3.22 3.01
N PHE A 21 -15.43 -1.98 2.50
CA PHE A 21 -16.35 -1.61 1.43
C PHE A 21 -16.12 -2.45 0.17
N ALA A 22 -14.88 -2.54 -0.30
CA ALA A 22 -14.53 -3.23 -1.53
C ALA A 22 -14.92 -4.71 -1.53
N ARG A 23 -14.71 -5.40 -0.40
CA ARG A 23 -15.07 -6.83 -0.24
C ARG A 23 -16.56 -7.11 -0.39
N VAL A 24 -17.41 -6.15 -0.01
CA VAL A 24 -18.87 -6.33 0.00
C VAL A 24 -19.52 -5.72 -1.25
N LYS A 25 -19.03 -4.56 -1.70
CA LYS A 25 -19.68 -3.74 -2.72
C LYS A 25 -19.00 -3.76 -4.08
N ILE A 26 -17.85 -4.41 -4.23
CA ILE A 26 -17.18 -4.55 -5.53
C ILE A 26 -17.17 -6.01 -5.94
N LYS A 27 -17.56 -6.27 -7.19
CA LYS A 27 -17.59 -7.62 -7.74
C LYS A 27 -16.22 -8.28 -7.60
N ALA A 28 -16.21 -9.46 -6.99
CA ALA A 28 -15.00 -10.24 -6.81
C ALA A 28 -14.31 -10.54 -8.14
N MET A 29 -12.99 -10.42 -8.13
CA MET A 29 -12.09 -10.75 -9.24
C MET A 29 -11.19 -11.92 -8.83
N PRO A 30 -10.81 -12.82 -9.76
CA PRO A 30 -9.97 -13.99 -9.44
C PRO A 30 -8.61 -13.65 -8.84
N ASP A 31 -8.03 -12.51 -9.21
CA ASP A 31 -6.75 -12.01 -8.71
C ASP A 31 -6.87 -11.19 -7.41
N GLU A 32 -8.07 -11.19 -6.81
CA GLU A 32 -8.44 -10.41 -5.64
C GLU A 32 -8.30 -8.88 -5.77
N SER A 33 -7.94 -8.38 -6.96
CA SER A 33 -7.63 -6.97 -7.16
C SER A 33 -8.83 -6.05 -6.94
N HIS A 34 -10.07 -6.58 -6.91
CA HIS A 34 -11.26 -5.84 -6.48
C HIS A 34 -11.13 -5.23 -5.07
N LYS A 35 -10.32 -5.84 -4.20
CA LYS A 35 -10.05 -5.36 -2.83
C LYS A 35 -8.96 -4.29 -2.78
N ALA A 36 -8.17 -4.15 -3.85
CA ALA A 36 -7.07 -3.22 -3.90
C ALA A 36 -7.55 -1.78 -4.10
N MET A 37 -6.73 -0.83 -3.64
CA MET A 37 -7.01 0.60 -3.71
C MET A 37 -6.18 1.24 -4.83
N LEU A 38 -6.63 2.41 -5.26
CA LEU A 38 -5.87 3.30 -6.12
C LEU A 38 -5.34 4.46 -5.27
N PHE A 39 -4.14 4.93 -5.58
CA PHE A 39 -3.61 6.17 -4.99
C PHE A 39 -3.75 7.31 -6.00
N GLN A 40 -4.51 8.35 -5.63
CA GLN A 40 -4.73 9.54 -6.45
C GLN A 40 -3.73 10.62 -6.06
N GLU A 41 -2.80 10.94 -6.97
CA GLU A 41 -1.69 11.85 -6.67
C GLU A 41 -2.10 13.31 -6.55
N GLU A 42 -3.11 13.73 -7.32
CA GLU A 42 -3.61 15.11 -7.30
C GLU A 42 -4.34 15.41 -5.99
N GLU A 43 -5.14 14.45 -5.52
CA GLU A 43 -5.92 14.56 -4.27
C GLU A 43 -5.14 14.08 -3.03
N LEU A 44 -3.98 13.43 -3.23
CA LEU A 44 -3.20 12.77 -2.18
C LEU A 44 -4.05 11.82 -1.30
N CYS A 45 -4.91 11.03 -1.94
CA CYS A 45 -5.84 10.14 -1.27
C CYS A 45 -5.75 8.70 -1.79
N PHE A 46 -6.19 7.76 -0.95
CA PHE A 46 -6.45 6.38 -1.37
C PHE A 46 -7.93 6.24 -1.70
N GLU A 47 -8.29 5.50 -2.73
CA GLU A 47 -9.68 5.25 -3.08
C GLU A 47 -9.96 3.81 -3.50
N THR A 48 -11.19 3.37 -3.31
CA THR A 48 -11.66 2.10 -3.86
C THR A 48 -11.82 2.20 -5.37
N LYS A 49 -11.78 1.06 -6.06
CA LYS A 49 -12.22 0.97 -7.47
C LYS A 49 -13.68 1.39 -7.60
N ASP A 50 -14.08 1.77 -8.82
CA ASP A 50 -15.45 2.19 -9.09
C ASP A 50 -16.46 1.06 -8.78
N SER A 51 -17.57 1.44 -8.18
CA SER A 51 -18.70 0.54 -7.88
C SER A 51 -20.02 1.25 -8.19
N PRO A 52 -21.04 0.52 -8.68
CA PRO A 52 -22.39 1.06 -8.77
C PRO A 52 -22.98 1.45 -7.41
N HIS A 53 -22.39 0.97 -6.30
CA HIS A 53 -22.85 1.26 -4.94
C HIS A 53 -22.19 2.50 -4.33
N GLY A 54 -21.25 3.13 -5.02
CA GLY A 54 -20.51 4.28 -4.52
C GLY A 54 -19.00 4.10 -4.51
N LYS A 55 -18.32 4.96 -3.75
CA LYS A 55 -16.87 4.94 -3.57
C LYS A 55 -16.53 5.32 -2.13
N VAL A 56 -15.40 4.82 -1.64
CA VAL A 56 -14.81 5.26 -0.37
C VAL A 56 -13.42 5.78 -0.65
N LYS A 57 -13.10 6.97 -0.14
CA LYS A 57 -11.77 7.56 -0.19
C LYS A 57 -11.22 7.81 1.20
N TYR A 58 -9.91 7.71 1.37
CA TYR A 58 -9.19 8.08 2.58
C TYR A 58 -8.18 9.18 2.26
N TYR A 59 -8.31 10.31 2.96
CA TYR A 59 -7.41 11.46 2.88
C TYR A 59 -6.51 11.48 4.12
N PRO A 60 -5.24 11.03 4.03
CA PRO A 60 -4.40 10.88 5.21
C PRO A 60 -4.00 12.21 5.84
N VAL A 61 -3.78 13.25 5.03
CA VAL A 61 -3.37 14.59 5.50
C VAL A 61 -4.42 15.19 6.43
N THR A 62 -5.69 15.19 6.03
CA THR A 62 -6.83 15.68 6.83
C THR A 62 -7.41 14.60 7.74
N HIS A 63 -6.92 13.37 7.64
CA HIS A 63 -7.32 12.21 8.41
C HIS A 63 -8.83 11.99 8.42
N LYS A 64 -9.41 11.95 7.23
CA LYS A 64 -10.83 11.71 7.00
C LYS A 64 -11.06 10.64 5.94
N ILE A 65 -12.21 9.99 6.00
CA ILE A 65 -12.76 9.23 4.88
C ILE A 65 -13.95 9.97 4.27
N THR A 66 -14.11 9.86 2.96
CA THR A 66 -15.33 10.29 2.27
C THR A 66 -16.08 9.06 1.77
N LEU A 67 -17.40 9.10 1.94
CA LEU A 67 -18.32 8.09 1.45
C LEU A 67 -19.16 8.73 0.36
N GLU A 68 -19.11 8.17 -0.85
CA GLU A 68 -19.77 8.73 -2.02
C GLU A 68 -20.83 7.74 -2.53
N LYS A 69 -22.02 8.25 -2.83
CA LYS A 69 -23.10 7.62 -3.62
C LYS A 69 -23.49 8.60 -4.74
N SER A 70 -24.24 8.14 -5.73
CA SER A 70 -24.62 8.95 -6.91
C SER A 70 -25.17 10.35 -6.60
N THR A 71 -25.84 10.54 -5.47
CA THR A 71 -26.43 11.84 -5.07
C THR A 71 -26.10 12.26 -3.64
N GLN A 72 -25.22 11.53 -2.94
CA GLN A 72 -24.93 11.78 -1.53
C GLN A 72 -23.43 11.63 -1.28
N GLU A 73 -22.90 12.53 -0.48
CA GLU A 73 -21.54 12.46 0.03
C GLU A 73 -21.56 12.65 1.54
N ARG A 74 -20.64 11.98 2.24
CA ARG A 74 -20.42 12.18 3.68
C ARG A 74 -18.93 12.14 3.97
N GLU A 75 -18.48 13.11 4.75
CA GLU A 75 -17.14 13.11 5.34
C GLU A 75 -17.18 12.58 6.77
N ILE A 76 -16.20 11.76 7.14
CA ILE A 76 -16.00 11.27 8.50
C ILE A 76 -14.54 11.51 8.88
N PHE A 77 -14.31 12.44 9.81
CA PHE A 77 -12.98 12.66 10.41
C PHE A 77 -12.67 11.52 11.38
N LEU A 78 -11.52 10.87 11.21
CA LEU A 78 -11.14 9.69 11.98
C LEU A 78 -10.63 10.05 13.37
N GLY A 79 -9.99 11.21 13.51
CA GLY A 79 -9.37 11.66 14.75
C GLY A 79 -10.36 11.66 15.93
N GLY A 80 -10.00 10.95 17.01
CA GLY A 80 -10.84 10.77 18.19
C GLY A 80 -11.95 9.73 18.07
N LYS A 81 -12.18 9.13 16.90
CA LYS A 81 -13.12 8.01 16.72
C LYS A 81 -12.40 6.68 16.83
N THR A 82 -13.10 5.68 17.35
CA THR A 82 -12.73 4.28 17.28
C THR A 82 -13.06 3.69 15.91
N TRP A 83 -12.47 2.56 15.57
CA TRP A 83 -12.79 1.87 14.31
C TRP A 83 -14.27 1.47 14.23
N ASN A 84 -14.84 1.01 15.34
CA ASN A 84 -16.24 0.57 15.43
C ASN A 84 -17.25 1.72 15.24
N GLU A 85 -16.91 2.94 15.67
CA GLU A 85 -17.77 4.10 15.42
C GLU A 85 -17.80 4.43 13.93
N VAL A 86 -16.63 4.45 13.27
CA VAL A 86 -16.53 4.78 11.85
C VAL A 86 -17.22 3.72 10.98
N ILE A 87 -17.01 2.43 11.24
CA ILE A 87 -17.68 1.39 10.45
C ILE A 87 -19.20 1.44 10.60
N LYS A 88 -19.73 1.76 11.79
CA LYS A 88 -21.17 1.89 12.01
C LYS A 88 -21.78 3.04 11.22
N GLU A 89 -21.06 4.16 11.10
CA GLU A 89 -21.43 5.26 10.22
C GLU A 89 -21.44 4.81 8.76
N MET A 90 -20.45 4.03 8.32
CA MET A 90 -20.41 3.47 6.96
C MET A 90 -21.55 2.49 6.69
N GLN A 91 -21.85 1.58 7.63
CA GLN A 91 -22.95 0.62 7.54
C GLN A 91 -24.29 1.37 7.36
N THR A 92 -24.48 2.45 8.13
CA THR A 92 -25.67 3.30 8.02
C THR A 92 -25.73 4.00 6.67
N PHE A 93 -24.63 4.64 6.24
CA PHE A 93 -24.57 5.38 4.98
C PHE A 93 -24.81 4.49 3.77
N PHE A 94 -24.20 3.30 3.74
CA PHE A 94 -24.35 2.33 2.64
C PHE A 94 -25.58 1.43 2.78
N SER A 95 -26.26 1.46 3.93
CA SER A 95 -27.33 0.52 4.29
C SER A 95 -26.86 -0.93 4.13
N GLU A 96 -25.71 -1.24 4.73
CA GLU A 96 -25.01 -2.51 4.60
C GLU A 96 -24.39 -2.92 5.93
N GLU A 97 -25.04 -3.83 6.66
CA GLU A 97 -24.58 -4.29 7.98
C GLU A 97 -23.37 -5.25 7.88
N SER A 98 -23.13 -5.86 6.72
CA SER A 98 -22.01 -6.80 6.55
C SER A 98 -20.64 -6.13 6.39
N LEU A 99 -20.58 -4.79 6.32
CA LEU A 99 -19.31 -4.06 6.37
C LEU A 99 -18.66 -4.29 7.73
N GLN A 100 -17.51 -4.96 7.73
CA GLN A 100 -16.81 -5.34 8.95
C GLN A 100 -15.30 -5.35 8.74
N TRP A 101 -14.57 -5.44 9.84
CA TRP A 101 -13.12 -5.47 9.84
C TRP A 101 -12.59 -6.60 8.94
N PRO A 102 -11.77 -6.29 7.92
CA PRO A 102 -11.05 -7.27 7.12
C PRO A 102 -10.14 -8.18 7.94
N GLN A 103 -10.50 -9.45 8.11
CA GLN A 103 -9.63 -10.42 8.80
C GLN A 103 -8.46 -10.85 7.90
N TYR A 104 -7.25 -10.84 8.45
CA TYR A 104 -6.06 -11.39 7.83
C TYR A 104 -5.20 -12.14 8.88
N PRO A 105 -4.50 -13.23 8.51
CA PRO A 105 -3.64 -13.95 9.45
C PRO A 105 -2.46 -13.15 9.99
N GLU A 106 -1.92 -12.22 9.20
CA GLU A 106 -0.65 -11.50 9.47
C GLU A 106 -0.85 -9.98 9.46
N PHE A 107 -1.90 -9.49 10.15
CA PHE A 107 -2.15 -8.06 10.28
C PHE A 107 -1.39 -7.46 11.48
N PRO A 108 -0.75 -6.28 11.36
CA PRO A 108 0.02 -5.73 12.46
C PRO A 108 -0.86 -5.33 13.65
N GLU A 109 -0.48 -5.80 14.83
CA GLU A 109 -1.12 -5.42 16.09
C GLU A 109 -0.89 -3.94 16.40
N TYR A 110 -1.97 -3.24 16.74
CA TYR A 110 -1.92 -1.86 17.18
C TYR A 110 -3.14 -1.48 18.01
N LYS A 111 -3.07 -0.39 18.77
CA LYS A 111 -4.10 0.06 19.73
C LYS A 111 -5.53 0.14 19.16
N ILE A 112 -5.66 0.47 17.88
CA ILE A 112 -6.97 0.63 17.22
C ILE A 112 -7.76 -0.68 17.18
N GLN A 113 -7.10 -1.85 17.06
CA GLN A 113 -7.81 -3.15 17.08
C GLN A 113 -8.42 -3.45 18.45
N HIS A 114 -7.88 -2.83 19.50
CA HIS A 114 -8.33 -2.97 20.88
C HIS A 114 -9.36 -1.91 21.28
N GLY A 115 -9.88 -1.16 20.31
CA GLY A 115 -10.94 -0.17 20.52
C GLY A 115 -10.43 1.22 20.92
N GLU A 116 -9.12 1.48 20.88
CA GLU A 116 -8.63 2.84 21.04
C GLU A 116 -8.96 3.73 19.82
N PRO A 117 -9.13 5.04 20.02
CA PRO A 117 -9.42 5.96 18.94
C PRO A 117 -8.17 6.30 18.10
N PHE A 118 -8.41 6.74 16.87
CA PHE A 118 -7.36 7.32 16.02
C PHE A 118 -6.83 8.65 16.59
N SER A 119 -5.56 8.94 16.33
CA SER A 119 -4.87 10.08 16.93
C SER A 119 -5.09 11.39 16.16
N ASN A 120 -5.25 12.49 16.92
CA ASN A 120 -5.41 13.84 16.37
C ASN A 120 -4.08 14.55 16.04
N HIS A 121 -2.92 14.00 16.42
CA HIS A 121 -1.64 14.71 16.44
C HIS A 121 -0.60 14.21 15.42
N LEU A 122 -0.95 13.29 14.52
CA LEU A 122 -0.01 12.68 13.55
C LEU A 122 -0.04 13.31 12.15
N GLN A 123 -0.55 14.54 12.01
CA GLN A 123 -0.78 15.15 10.69
C GLN A 123 0.50 15.31 9.86
N GLU A 124 1.59 15.76 10.49
CA GLU A 124 2.87 15.98 9.79
C GLU A 124 3.42 14.67 9.22
N ASP A 125 3.40 13.60 10.01
CA ASP A 125 3.93 12.31 9.60
C ASP A 125 3.04 11.60 8.58
N ARG A 126 1.72 11.72 8.71
CA ARG A 126 0.81 11.27 7.64
C ARG A 126 1.08 12.03 6.34
N THR A 127 1.36 13.33 6.41
CA THR A 127 1.67 14.14 5.22
C THR A 127 2.96 13.67 4.54
N LYS A 128 4.05 13.50 5.31
CA LYS A 128 5.31 12.95 4.80
C LYS A 128 5.12 11.59 4.15
N LEU A 129 4.39 10.69 4.81
CA LEU A 129 4.18 9.34 4.30
C LEU A 129 3.34 9.33 3.02
N THR A 130 2.30 10.16 2.95
CA THR A 130 1.48 10.32 1.74
C THR A 130 2.28 10.90 0.57
N GLN A 131 3.19 11.85 0.83
CA GLN A 131 4.11 12.35 -0.19
C GLN A 131 5.03 11.24 -0.72
N LEU A 132 5.55 10.36 0.15
CA LEU A 132 6.35 9.21 -0.27
C LEU A 132 5.57 8.25 -1.17
N PHE A 133 4.28 8.00 -0.91
CA PHE A 133 3.42 7.25 -1.84
C PHE A 133 3.31 7.92 -3.21
N ALA A 134 3.22 9.25 -3.25
CA ALA A 134 3.19 10.00 -4.52
C ALA A 134 4.53 9.88 -5.27
N TYR A 135 5.66 10.05 -4.59
CA TYR A 135 6.98 9.84 -5.21
C TYR A 135 7.18 8.40 -5.68
N ALA A 136 6.79 7.42 -4.87
CA ALA A 136 6.87 6.02 -5.23
C ALA A 136 6.07 5.69 -6.49
N LYS A 137 4.82 6.18 -6.61
CA LYS A 137 3.99 5.97 -7.80
C LYS A 137 4.63 6.55 -9.06
N ARG A 138 5.19 7.76 -8.97
CA ARG A 138 5.91 8.41 -10.08
C ARG A 138 7.16 7.61 -10.48
N ASN A 139 7.98 7.23 -9.50
CA ASN A 139 9.21 6.48 -9.71
C ASN A 139 8.94 5.11 -10.35
N LEU A 140 7.94 4.38 -9.85
CA LEU A 140 7.51 3.09 -10.42
C LEU A 140 7.00 3.27 -11.86
N SER A 141 6.26 4.32 -12.14
CA SER A 141 5.72 4.60 -13.48
C SER A 141 6.81 4.90 -14.52
N GLN A 142 7.98 5.39 -14.10
CA GLN A 142 9.13 5.70 -14.97
C GLN A 142 9.98 4.48 -15.35
N LEU A 143 9.67 3.30 -14.81
CA LEU A 143 10.45 2.09 -15.07
C LEU A 143 10.27 1.54 -16.49
N GLY A 144 9.19 1.91 -17.20
CA GLY A 144 8.93 1.50 -18.58
C GLY A 144 8.44 0.06 -18.76
N PHE A 145 8.81 -0.86 -17.86
CA PHE A 145 8.28 -2.23 -17.76
C PHE A 145 7.13 -2.37 -16.74
N VAL A 146 6.78 -1.27 -16.08
CA VAL A 146 5.62 -1.14 -15.18
C VAL A 146 4.48 -0.47 -15.92
N LYS A 147 3.28 -1.05 -15.86
CA LYS A 147 2.07 -0.42 -16.40
C LYS A 147 1.49 0.49 -15.33
N ALA A 148 1.64 1.81 -15.48
CA ALA A 148 1.24 2.80 -14.47
C ALA A 148 -0.23 2.64 -14.02
N ASN A 149 -1.15 2.35 -14.95
CA ASN A 149 -2.56 2.11 -14.68
C ASN A 149 -2.87 0.76 -13.98
N LYS A 150 -1.84 -0.04 -13.69
CA LYS A 150 -1.93 -1.31 -12.96
C LYS A 150 -1.21 -1.26 -11.61
N ILE A 151 -0.62 -0.12 -11.24
CA ILE A 151 -0.10 0.10 -9.89
C ILE A 151 -1.30 0.24 -8.94
N GLN A 152 -1.32 -0.57 -7.89
CA GLN A 152 -2.39 -0.59 -6.89
C GLN A 152 -1.79 -0.56 -5.49
N VAL A 153 -2.61 -0.24 -4.49
CA VAL A 153 -2.23 -0.33 -3.08
C VAL A 153 -2.98 -1.50 -2.45
N TRP A 154 -2.25 -2.46 -1.90
CA TRP A 154 -2.82 -3.65 -1.29
C TRP A 154 -3.11 -3.38 0.19
N PRO A 155 -4.38 -3.37 0.63
CA PRO A 155 -4.70 -3.00 2.01
C PRO A 155 -4.18 -4.00 3.04
N HIS A 156 -3.90 -5.25 2.66
CA HIS A 156 -3.39 -6.25 3.59
C HIS A 156 -2.02 -5.87 4.16
N HIS A 157 -1.03 -5.63 3.30
CA HIS A 157 0.33 -5.23 3.71
C HIS A 157 0.55 -3.71 3.67
N PHE A 158 -0.43 -2.96 3.18
CA PHE A 158 -0.40 -1.51 2.98
C PHE A 158 0.79 -1.03 2.13
N ASP A 159 1.05 -1.76 1.06
CA ASP A 159 2.11 -1.47 0.10
C ASP A 159 1.54 -1.13 -1.28
N MET A 160 2.28 -0.34 -2.05
CA MET A 160 1.98 -0.02 -3.44
C MET A 160 2.74 -0.97 -4.35
N ALA A 161 2.05 -1.67 -5.25
CA ALA A 161 2.69 -2.67 -6.09
C ALA A 161 2.12 -2.74 -7.52
N TYR A 162 2.99 -3.17 -8.42
CA TYR A 162 2.65 -3.69 -9.73
C TYR A 162 3.18 -5.13 -9.84
N TYR A 163 2.34 -6.04 -10.32
CA TYR A 163 2.75 -7.41 -10.61
C TYR A 163 3.16 -7.54 -12.08
N HIS A 164 4.42 -7.90 -12.33
CA HIS A 164 4.94 -8.21 -13.66
C HIS A 164 4.90 -9.73 -13.91
N PRO A 165 3.96 -10.24 -14.71
CA PRO A 165 3.89 -11.67 -15.00
C PRO A 165 4.99 -12.09 -15.99
N PHE A 166 5.62 -13.24 -15.74
CA PHE A 166 6.49 -13.95 -16.69
C PHE A 166 5.78 -15.18 -17.29
N SER A 167 4.90 -15.82 -16.52
CA SER A 167 4.01 -16.91 -16.93
C SER A 167 2.78 -16.94 -16.02
N GLU A 168 1.91 -17.95 -16.16
CA GLU A 168 0.75 -18.13 -15.28
C GLU A 168 1.14 -18.34 -13.80
N THR A 169 2.30 -18.93 -13.54
CA THR A 169 2.76 -19.28 -12.18
C THR A 169 4.03 -18.56 -11.75
N LYS A 170 4.62 -17.73 -12.63
CA LYS A 170 5.85 -16.97 -12.36
C LYS A 170 5.63 -15.48 -12.58
N GLY A 171 6.16 -14.65 -11.69
CA GLY A 171 6.13 -13.20 -11.83
C GLY A 171 6.98 -12.49 -10.80
N VAL A 172 6.94 -11.16 -10.82
CA VAL A 172 7.64 -10.31 -9.85
C VAL A 172 6.68 -9.26 -9.34
N GLY A 173 6.49 -9.19 -8.03
CA GLY A 173 5.88 -8.03 -7.37
C GLY A 173 6.92 -6.91 -7.30
N ILE A 174 6.63 -5.76 -7.91
CA ILE A 174 7.51 -4.58 -7.91
C ILE A 174 6.76 -3.48 -7.18
N GLY A 175 7.31 -2.99 -6.07
CA GLY A 175 6.54 -2.10 -5.22
C GLY A 175 7.34 -1.25 -4.26
N PHE A 176 6.57 -0.58 -3.41
CA PHE A 176 6.99 0.31 -2.36
C PHE A 176 6.18 -0.01 -1.10
N SER A 177 6.88 -0.28 0.00
CA SER A 177 6.28 -0.41 1.32
C SER A 177 6.58 0.84 2.15
N PRO A 178 5.60 1.39 2.89
CA PRO A 178 5.85 2.43 3.89
C PRO A 178 6.60 1.88 5.12
N GLY A 179 6.91 0.59 5.15
CA GLY A 179 7.53 -0.12 6.27
C GLY A 179 6.61 -1.24 6.79
N ASP A 180 7.19 -2.19 7.49
CA ASP A 180 6.56 -3.39 8.05
C ASP A 180 7.31 -3.87 9.30
N GLU A 181 7.12 -5.12 9.69
CA GLU A 181 7.78 -5.75 10.84
C GLU A 181 9.29 -6.01 10.60
N HIS A 182 9.72 -6.17 9.35
CA HIS A 182 11.13 -6.39 8.98
C HIS A 182 11.88 -5.07 8.84
N TYR A 183 11.21 -4.04 8.35
CA TYR A 183 11.77 -2.71 8.12
C TYR A 183 10.83 -1.62 8.60
N SER A 184 11.20 -0.93 9.69
CA SER A 184 10.45 0.21 10.22
C SER A 184 10.38 1.42 9.28
N HIS A 185 11.27 1.48 8.28
CA HIS A 185 11.39 2.59 7.33
C HIS A 185 10.95 2.16 5.93
N PRO A 186 10.54 3.10 5.06
CA PRO A 186 10.06 2.78 3.73
C PRO A 186 11.14 2.18 2.86
N TYR A 187 10.72 1.32 1.94
CA TYR A 187 11.62 0.66 1.02
C TYR A 187 10.92 0.32 -0.28
N TYR A 188 11.69 0.29 -1.36
CA TYR A 188 11.26 -0.31 -2.63
C TYR A 188 11.64 -1.78 -2.64
N TYR A 189 10.85 -2.59 -3.33
CA TYR A 189 11.10 -4.01 -3.43
C TYR A 189 10.84 -4.58 -4.83
N MET A 190 11.51 -5.69 -5.14
CA MET A 190 11.23 -6.56 -6.27
C MET A 190 11.25 -8.01 -5.79
N SER A 191 10.06 -8.58 -5.62
CA SER A 191 9.82 -9.89 -5.01
C SER A 191 9.50 -10.91 -6.11
N PRO A 192 10.47 -11.72 -6.55
CA PRO A 192 10.23 -12.80 -7.50
C PRO A 192 9.36 -13.90 -6.88
N TRP A 193 8.43 -14.43 -7.67
CA TRP A 193 7.65 -15.61 -7.31
C TRP A 193 7.64 -16.62 -8.46
N PRO A 194 7.90 -17.93 -8.22
CA PRO A 194 8.30 -18.52 -6.94
C PRO A 194 9.64 -17.97 -6.45
N TYR A 195 9.88 -18.05 -5.13
CA TYR A 195 11.14 -17.57 -4.57
C TYR A 195 12.32 -18.37 -5.15
N PRO A 196 13.39 -17.69 -5.62
CA PRO A 196 14.61 -18.37 -6.06
C PRO A 196 15.35 -18.97 -4.86
N ASP A 197 16.22 -19.95 -5.14
CA ASP A 197 17.10 -20.51 -4.11
C ASP A 197 18.03 -19.42 -3.57
N LYS A 198 18.00 -19.21 -2.25
CA LYS A 198 18.81 -18.23 -1.55
C LYS A 198 20.32 -18.42 -1.73
N ARG A 199 20.77 -19.63 -2.09
CA ARG A 199 22.18 -19.96 -2.36
C ARG A 199 22.68 -19.43 -3.70
N ASP A 200 21.76 -19.16 -4.63
CA ASP A 200 22.07 -18.81 -6.04
C ASP A 200 21.72 -17.36 -6.37
N LEU A 201 21.53 -16.52 -5.35
CA LEU A 201 21.16 -15.13 -5.53
C LEU A 201 22.32 -14.30 -6.10
N PRO A 202 22.16 -13.66 -7.27
CA PRO A 202 23.19 -12.82 -7.87
C PRO A 202 23.40 -11.52 -7.08
N THR A 203 24.59 -10.93 -7.21
CA THR A 203 24.91 -9.65 -6.57
C THR A 203 24.03 -8.51 -7.11
N LEU A 204 23.49 -7.70 -6.21
CA LEU A 204 22.76 -6.47 -6.54
C LEU A 204 23.68 -5.25 -6.44
N ALA A 205 23.37 -4.22 -7.25
CA ALA A 205 24.05 -2.93 -7.15
C ALA A 205 23.67 -2.26 -5.82
N ARG A 206 24.68 -1.88 -5.01
CA ARG A 206 24.44 -1.13 -3.76
C ARG A 206 23.69 0.18 -4.04
N PRO A 207 22.83 0.66 -3.12
CA PRO A 207 22.53 0.07 -1.81
C PRO A 207 21.54 -1.12 -1.83
N ALA A 208 21.06 -1.59 -2.98
CA ALA A 208 20.15 -2.72 -3.03
C ALA A 208 20.77 -4.01 -2.44
N PHE A 209 19.95 -4.82 -1.79
CA PHE A 209 20.35 -6.10 -1.21
C PHE A 209 19.18 -7.10 -1.23
N TRP A 210 19.48 -8.40 -1.07
CA TRP A 210 18.45 -9.43 -0.97
C TRP A 210 18.00 -9.61 0.48
N HIS A 211 16.71 -9.49 0.72
CA HIS A 211 16.06 -10.04 1.89
C HIS A 211 15.74 -11.52 1.66
N THR A 212 15.90 -12.37 2.68
CA THR A 212 15.72 -13.83 2.57
C THR A 212 15.07 -14.48 3.80
N GLU A 213 14.58 -13.69 4.75
CA GLU A 213 13.93 -14.18 5.97
C GLU A 213 12.42 -14.19 5.76
N ASN A 214 11.76 -15.36 5.80
CA ASN A 214 10.34 -15.57 5.47
C ASN A 214 9.97 -15.34 3.99
N PHE A 215 10.57 -14.37 3.31
CA PHE A 215 10.40 -14.11 1.87
C PHE A 215 11.71 -13.75 1.19
N THR A 216 11.78 -13.95 -0.13
CA THR A 216 12.93 -13.54 -0.95
C THR A 216 12.58 -12.35 -1.82
N SER A 217 13.24 -11.21 -1.58
CA SER A 217 13.01 -9.99 -2.38
C SER A 217 14.27 -9.13 -2.45
N ALA A 218 14.49 -8.48 -3.59
CA ALA A 218 15.45 -7.39 -3.66
C ALA A 218 14.86 -6.15 -2.98
N ILE A 219 15.60 -5.51 -2.07
CA ILE A 219 15.17 -4.39 -1.25
C ILE A 219 16.08 -3.19 -1.47
N ILE A 220 15.51 -1.99 -1.53
CA ILE A 220 16.20 -0.70 -1.51
C ILE A 220 15.52 0.16 -0.43
N GLN A 221 16.19 0.38 0.70
CA GLN A 221 15.65 1.24 1.74
C GLN A 221 15.72 2.71 1.34
N VAL A 222 14.63 3.44 1.51
CA VAL A 222 14.53 4.87 1.19
C VAL A 222 15.54 5.71 1.99
N SER A 223 15.82 5.30 3.22
CA SER A 223 16.83 5.92 4.09
C SER A 223 18.24 5.93 3.49
N GLN A 224 18.54 5.03 2.55
CA GLN A 224 19.84 4.90 1.88
C GLN A 224 19.94 5.71 0.59
N LEU A 225 18.83 6.30 0.12
CA LEU A 225 18.81 7.14 -1.07
C LEU A 225 19.37 8.55 -0.78
N PRO A 226 20.01 9.21 -1.77
CA PRO A 226 20.48 10.59 -1.64
C PRO A 226 19.36 11.60 -1.36
N ASP A 227 18.23 11.46 -2.04
CA ASP A 227 17.06 12.34 -1.92
C ASP A 227 16.03 11.85 -0.88
N LYS A 228 16.36 10.79 -0.12
CA LYS A 228 15.45 10.17 0.85
C LYS A 228 14.06 9.84 0.27
N GLY A 229 14.00 9.51 -1.02
CA GLY A 229 12.77 9.13 -1.72
C GLY A 229 11.90 10.30 -2.18
N GLU A 230 12.31 11.55 -1.96
CA GLU A 230 11.59 12.75 -2.42
C GLU A 230 11.83 13.09 -3.90
N GLY A 231 12.65 12.30 -4.58
CA GLY A 231 13.01 12.50 -5.98
C GLY A 231 13.11 11.19 -6.75
N GLU A 232 13.79 11.28 -7.88
CA GLU A 232 13.89 10.19 -8.85
C GLU A 232 15.23 9.44 -8.75
N SER A 233 16.05 9.70 -7.71
CA SER A 233 17.39 9.10 -7.59
C SER A 233 17.36 7.57 -7.53
N VAL A 234 16.22 7.00 -7.14
CA VAL A 234 15.97 5.55 -7.06
C VAL A 234 15.71 4.92 -8.42
N VAL A 235 15.24 5.66 -9.43
CA VAL A 235 14.82 5.11 -10.73
C VAL A 235 15.95 4.37 -11.46
N PRO A 236 17.17 4.91 -11.60
CA PRO A 236 18.28 4.18 -12.21
C PRO A 236 18.67 2.91 -11.43
N LEU A 237 18.56 2.95 -10.10
CA LEU A 237 18.87 1.82 -9.23
C LEU A 237 17.82 0.71 -9.36
N LEU A 238 16.53 1.06 -9.43
CA LEU A 238 15.44 0.12 -9.71
C LEU A 238 15.61 -0.54 -11.07
N LYS A 239 15.98 0.22 -12.11
CA LYS A 239 16.26 -0.37 -13.45
C LYS A 239 17.42 -1.36 -13.42
N LYS A 240 18.50 -1.05 -12.70
CA LYS A 240 19.64 -1.98 -12.51
C LYS A 240 19.23 -3.22 -11.72
N THR A 241 18.45 -3.05 -10.66
CA THR A 241 17.93 -4.14 -9.82
C THR A 241 17.03 -5.06 -10.64
N TRP A 242 16.16 -4.49 -11.47
CA TRP A 242 15.27 -5.22 -12.36
C TRP A 242 16.02 -6.13 -13.34
N ILE A 243 17.11 -5.65 -13.95
CA ILE A 243 17.93 -6.49 -14.85
C ILE A 243 18.37 -7.77 -14.15
N VAL A 244 18.83 -7.65 -12.90
CA VAL A 244 19.28 -8.79 -12.11
C VAL A 244 18.12 -9.71 -11.73
N VAL A 245 17.02 -9.15 -11.20
CA VAL A 245 15.83 -9.93 -10.79
C VAL A 245 15.20 -10.64 -11.99
N LYS A 246 15.13 -9.97 -13.15
CA LYS A 246 14.64 -10.55 -14.39
C LYS A 246 15.46 -11.76 -14.82
N THR A 247 16.79 -11.69 -14.75
CA THR A 247 17.65 -12.85 -15.06
C THR A 247 17.42 -14.03 -14.11
N VAL A 248 17.04 -13.77 -12.85
CA VAL A 248 16.65 -14.84 -11.92
C VAL A 248 15.35 -15.51 -12.36
N MET A 249 14.39 -14.74 -12.88
CA MET A 249 13.08 -15.24 -13.34
C MET A 249 13.13 -16.01 -14.65
N GLU A 250 14.10 -15.70 -15.51
CA GLU A 250 14.27 -16.34 -16.83
C GLU A 250 15.03 -17.68 -16.78
N LYS A 251 15.57 -18.04 -15.61
CA LYS A 251 16.13 -19.37 -15.35
C LYS A 251 15.02 -20.39 -15.02
#